data_AF-A0A410G6W7-F1
#
_entry.id   AF-A0A410G6W7-F1
#
_cell.length_a   1.000
_cell.length_b   1.000
_cell.length_c   1.000
_cell.angle_alpha   90.00
_cell.angle_beta   90.00
_cell.angle_gamma   90.00
#
_symmetry.space_group_name_H-M   'P 1'
#
loop_
_entity.id
_entity.type
_entity.pdbx_description
1 polymer ?
#
loop_
_entity_poly.entity_id
_entity_poly.type
_entity_poly.pdbx_seq_one_letter_code
_entity_poly.pdbx_strand_id
1 'polypeptide(L)'
;MSEFTIIIPLYNEVENLLQLEYALLDYIPKSSKTVSILFVNDGSTDGSEKLLGEICKRNRNFHSISFQKNKGLSTALKAGFDWVQSPYLGYMDGDLQTHPEDFNLLLEYCGEYDLVTGIRENRNDTFVKIFSSKIANSIRRLFTQDGIKDTGCPLKVIKTSYAKQIPMFKGLHRFLPAMVLLQKGKIHQIPVRHFPRMKGKRKFGLSNRLFGPLTACFVFLWMKQNYIYYEIKKKE
;
A
#
# COMPACT_ATOMS: atom_id res chain seq x y z
N MET A 1 -4.31 -1.67 22.57
CA MET A 1 -4.80 -1.87 21.19
C MET A 1 -3.96 -0.96 20.31
N SER A 2 -3.48 -1.43 19.15
CA SER A 2 -2.60 -0.62 18.30
C SER A 2 -3.35 0.53 17.63
N GLU A 3 -2.68 1.68 17.54
CA GLU A 3 -3.17 2.88 16.84
C GLU A 3 -2.89 2.83 15.34
N PHE A 4 -1.84 2.09 14.94
CA PHE A 4 -1.38 1.98 13.56
C PHE A 4 -1.06 0.53 13.20
N THR A 5 -1.59 0.05 12.07
CA THR A 5 -1.23 -1.28 11.54
C THR A 5 -0.61 -1.17 10.16
N ILE A 6 0.61 -1.67 9.99
CA ILE A 6 1.29 -1.70 8.69
C ILE A 6 0.95 -3.00 7.96
N ILE A 7 0.36 -2.88 6.78
CA ILE A 7 0.05 -3.99 5.87
C ILE A 7 1.22 -4.18 4.92
N ILE A 8 1.74 -5.40 4.85
CA ILE A 8 2.86 -5.78 3.99
C ILE A 8 2.46 -6.97 3.11
N PRO A 9 2.04 -6.73 1.87
CA PRO A 9 1.78 -7.78 0.88
C PRO A 9 3.07 -8.49 0.47
N LEU A 10 3.03 -9.82 0.42
CA LEU A 10 4.17 -10.67 0.10
C LEU A 10 3.77 -11.76 -0.89
N TYR A 11 4.65 -12.04 -1.84
CA TYR A 11 4.51 -13.20 -2.73
C TYR A 11 5.89 -13.67 -3.14
N ASN A 12 6.34 -14.84 -2.72
CA ASN A 12 7.67 -15.40 -2.98
C ASN A 12 8.84 -14.49 -2.56
N GLU A 13 8.82 -13.99 -1.33
CA GLU A 13 9.81 -13.02 -0.80
C GLU A 13 10.64 -13.61 0.36
N VAL A 14 10.82 -14.94 0.42
CA VAL A 14 11.44 -15.62 1.57
C VAL A 14 12.82 -15.05 1.95
N GLU A 15 13.63 -14.67 0.95
CA GLU A 15 14.97 -14.11 1.14
C GLU A 15 14.99 -12.74 1.83
N ASN A 16 13.89 -12.00 1.76
CA ASN A 16 13.75 -10.65 2.30
C ASN A 16 13.12 -10.64 3.71
N LEU A 17 12.46 -11.72 4.12
CA LEU A 17 11.65 -11.77 5.34
C LEU A 17 12.43 -11.48 6.63
N LEU A 18 13.63 -12.04 6.79
CA LEU A 18 14.43 -11.82 8.01
C LEU A 18 14.95 -10.39 8.12
N GLN A 19 15.36 -9.79 6.99
CA GLN A 19 15.81 -8.40 6.98
C GLN A 19 14.63 -7.45 7.22
N LEU A 20 13.47 -7.79 6.65
CA LEU A 20 12.24 -7.06 6.88
C LEU A 20 11.80 -7.13 8.35
N GLU A 21 11.85 -8.31 8.96
CA GLU A 21 11.59 -8.49 10.39
C GLU A 21 12.50 -7.58 11.23
N TYR A 22 13.82 -7.60 10.98
CA TYR A 22 14.77 -6.75 11.70
C TYR A 22 14.43 -5.26 11.57
N ALA A 23 14.18 -4.78 10.35
CA ALA A 23 13.86 -3.39 10.10
C ALA A 23 12.54 -2.95 10.79
N LEU A 24 11.55 -3.84 10.85
CA LEU A 24 10.28 -3.57 11.51
C LEU A 24 10.41 -3.60 13.04
N LEU A 25 11.19 -4.52 13.59
CA LEU A 25 11.47 -4.59 15.03
C LEU A 25 12.22 -3.36 15.53
N ASP A 26 13.16 -2.86 14.73
CA ASP A 26 13.86 -1.60 15.01
C ASP A 26 12.94 -0.38 14.93
N TYR A 27 11.98 -0.39 14.00
CA TYR A 27 11.03 0.72 13.82
C TYR A 27 9.94 0.80 14.89
N ILE A 28 9.37 -0.32 15.34
CA ILE A 28 8.26 -0.35 16.31
C ILE A 28 8.50 0.54 17.55
N PRO A 29 9.65 0.47 18.26
CA PRO A 29 9.89 1.32 19.42
C PRO A 29 10.14 2.79 19.07
N LYS A 30 10.49 3.10 17.81
CA LYS A 30 10.74 4.47 17.32
C LYS A 30 9.48 5.13 16.75
N SER A 31 8.38 4.41 16.63
CA SER A 31 7.16 4.96 16.04
C SER A 31 6.47 5.94 16.97
N SER A 32 5.90 7.01 16.42
CA SER A 32 5.08 7.96 17.17
C SER A 32 3.73 7.37 17.63
N LYS A 33 3.39 6.15 17.18
CA LYS A 33 2.14 5.43 17.46
C LYS A 33 2.40 4.01 17.89
N THR A 34 1.46 3.39 18.61
CA THR A 34 1.52 1.95 18.88
C THR A 34 1.29 1.14 17.60
N VAL A 35 2.28 0.32 17.21
CA VAL A 35 2.31 -0.36 15.90
C VAL A 35 2.02 -1.85 15.99
N SER A 36 1.17 -2.32 15.08
CA SER A 36 1.06 -3.74 14.70
C SER A 36 1.50 -3.94 13.24
N ILE A 37 2.00 -5.12 12.92
CA ILE A 37 2.39 -5.50 11.57
C ILE A 37 1.47 -6.62 11.08
N LEU A 38 0.93 -6.46 9.88
CA LEU A 38 0.16 -7.49 9.19
C LEU A 38 0.86 -7.88 7.89
N PHE A 39 1.40 -9.09 7.85
CA PHE A 39 1.87 -9.73 6.62
C PHE A 39 0.70 -10.35 5.86
N VAL A 40 0.59 -10.04 4.57
CA VAL A 40 -0.41 -10.66 3.70
C VAL A 40 0.30 -11.51 2.65
N ASN A 41 0.39 -12.81 2.93
CA ASN A 41 0.99 -13.78 2.03
C ASN A 41 0.01 -14.15 0.91
N ASP A 42 0.29 -13.67 -0.30
CA ASP A 42 -0.50 -13.86 -1.52
C ASP A 42 -0.19 -15.23 -2.17
N GLY A 43 -0.24 -16.30 -1.38
CA GLY A 43 -0.06 -17.70 -1.82
C GLY A 43 1.34 -18.04 -2.30
N SER A 44 2.36 -17.68 -1.53
CA SER A 44 3.77 -18.00 -1.83
C SER A 44 4.05 -19.51 -1.82
N THR A 45 5.00 -19.95 -2.63
CA THR A 45 5.41 -21.37 -2.79
C THR A 45 6.89 -21.61 -2.48
N ASP A 46 7.60 -20.60 -1.98
CA ASP A 46 9.05 -20.59 -1.74
C ASP A 46 9.44 -20.81 -0.26
N GLY A 47 8.48 -21.21 0.58
CA GLY A 47 8.68 -21.34 2.03
C GLY A 47 8.39 -20.07 2.83
N SER A 48 7.99 -18.95 2.20
CA SER A 48 7.63 -17.71 2.90
C SER A 48 6.56 -17.92 3.98
N GLU A 49 5.56 -18.78 3.73
CA GLU A 49 4.49 -19.04 4.69
C GLU A 49 5.00 -19.62 6.01
N LYS A 50 5.87 -20.64 5.93
CA LYS A 50 6.45 -21.28 7.11
C LYS A 50 7.26 -20.26 7.92
N LEU A 51 8.10 -19.49 7.25
CA LEU A 51 8.94 -18.48 7.89
C LEU A 51 8.11 -17.34 8.53
N LEU A 52 7.04 -16.90 7.87
CA LEU A 52 6.10 -15.93 8.45
C LEU A 52 5.44 -16.46 9.73
N GLY A 53 5.07 -17.74 9.76
CA GLY A 53 4.53 -18.38 10.95
C GLY A 53 5.53 -18.38 12.11
N GLU A 54 6.80 -18.65 11.85
CA GLU A 54 7.87 -18.59 12.86
C GLU A 54 8.13 -17.15 13.35
N ILE A 55 8.11 -16.17 12.44
CA ILE A 55 8.25 -14.73 12.75
C ILE A 55 7.10 -14.27 13.65
N CYS A 56 5.85 -14.59 13.32
CA CYS A 56 4.70 -14.15 14.10
C CYS A 56 4.63 -14.82 15.48
N LYS A 57 5.11 -16.07 15.61
CA LYS A 57 5.15 -16.77 16.91
C LYS A 57 6.08 -16.10 17.93
N ARG A 58 7.22 -15.56 17.48
CA ARG A 58 8.20 -14.92 18.37
C ARG A 58 7.98 -13.42 18.58
N ASN A 59 7.15 -12.77 17.75
CA ASN A 59 6.89 -11.33 17.81
C ASN A 59 5.40 -11.04 18.06
N ARG A 60 5.06 -10.53 19.25
CA ARG A 60 3.66 -10.30 19.66
C ARG A 60 2.90 -9.27 18.82
N ASN A 61 3.61 -8.34 18.19
CA ASN A 61 3.02 -7.28 17.36
C ASN A 61 2.81 -7.72 15.90
N PHE A 62 3.20 -8.95 15.54
CA PHE A 62 3.26 -9.42 14.16
C PHE A 62 2.14 -10.42 13.92
N HIS A 63 1.41 -10.22 12.83
CA HIS A 63 0.29 -11.03 12.41
C HIS A 63 0.45 -11.39 10.94
N SER A 64 -0.14 -12.51 10.53
CA SER A 64 -0.11 -12.94 9.14
C SER A 64 -1.46 -13.48 8.68
N ILE A 65 -1.82 -13.20 7.44
CA ILE A 65 -2.87 -13.89 6.69
C ILE A 65 -2.24 -14.54 5.45
N SER A 66 -2.61 -15.78 5.15
CA SER A 66 -2.12 -16.52 3.98
C SER A 66 -3.26 -16.90 3.05
N PHE A 67 -3.10 -16.64 1.76
CA PHE A 67 -4.00 -17.11 0.73
C PHE A 67 -3.58 -18.50 0.23
N GLN A 68 -4.57 -19.31 -0.16
CA GLN A 68 -4.32 -20.63 -0.75
C GLN A 68 -3.57 -20.57 -2.10
N LYS A 69 -3.73 -19.48 -2.84
CA LYS A 69 -3.08 -19.28 -4.15
C LYS A 69 -2.94 -17.79 -4.45
N ASN A 70 -2.06 -17.46 -5.39
CA ASN A 70 -1.84 -16.09 -5.82
C ASN A 70 -3.10 -15.44 -6.40
N LYS A 71 -3.47 -14.27 -5.87
CA LYS A 71 -4.61 -13.43 -6.26
C LYS A 71 -4.23 -11.99 -6.58
N GLY A 72 -2.97 -11.61 -6.37
CA GLY A 72 -2.41 -10.33 -6.73
C GLY A 72 -2.56 -9.25 -5.65
N LEU A 73 -1.75 -8.19 -5.80
CA LEU A 73 -1.59 -7.11 -4.83
C LEU A 73 -2.89 -6.45 -4.36
N SER A 74 -3.82 -6.14 -5.27
CA SER A 74 -5.10 -5.51 -4.88
C SER A 74 -5.90 -6.39 -3.92
N THR A 75 -5.86 -7.71 -4.11
CA THR A 75 -6.57 -8.67 -3.25
C THR A 75 -5.91 -8.75 -1.88
N ALA A 76 -4.57 -8.78 -1.85
CA ALA A 76 -3.80 -8.74 -0.61
C ALA A 76 -4.10 -7.48 0.21
N LEU A 77 -4.10 -6.31 -0.44
CA LEU A 77 -4.44 -5.05 0.21
C LEU A 77 -5.89 -5.03 0.75
N LYS A 78 -6.85 -5.52 -0.03
CA LYS A 78 -8.26 -5.58 0.42
C LYS A 78 -8.42 -6.47 1.66
N ALA A 79 -7.80 -7.66 1.66
CA ALA A 79 -7.83 -8.54 2.83
C ALA A 79 -7.16 -7.88 4.04
N GLY A 80 -6.07 -7.13 3.82
CA GLY A 80 -5.46 -6.31 4.87
C GLY A 80 -6.40 -5.23 5.40
N PHE A 81 -7.06 -4.45 4.52
CA PHE A 81 -8.00 -3.41 4.93
C PHE A 81 -9.15 -3.97 5.77
N ASP A 82 -9.65 -5.16 5.42
CA ASP A 82 -10.73 -5.82 6.16
C ASP A 82 -10.29 -6.30 7.54
N TRP A 83 -9.05 -6.80 7.63
CA TRP A 83 -8.47 -7.31 8.87
C TRP A 83 -8.17 -6.19 9.88
N VAL A 84 -7.62 -5.06 9.42
CA VAL A 84 -7.15 -3.98 10.30
C VAL A 84 -8.28 -3.37 11.12
N GLN A 85 -8.04 -3.21 12.43
CA GLN A 85 -8.96 -2.55 13.37
C GLN A 85 -8.39 -1.26 13.97
N SER A 86 -7.10 -0.98 13.78
CA SER A 86 -6.48 0.25 14.26
C SER A 86 -7.07 1.47 13.53
N PRO A 87 -7.11 2.66 14.14
CA PRO A 87 -7.57 3.90 13.51
C PRO A 87 -6.86 4.23 12.19
N TYR A 88 -5.56 3.95 12.13
CA TYR A 88 -4.72 4.17 10.95
C TYR A 88 -4.19 2.85 10.42
N LEU A 89 -4.08 2.76 9.10
CA LEU A 89 -3.39 1.68 8.42
C LEU A 89 -2.29 2.20 7.52
N GLY A 90 -1.19 1.46 7.50
CA GLY A 90 -0.02 1.70 6.67
C GLY A 90 0.02 0.69 5.54
N TYR A 91 0.62 1.06 4.42
CA TYR A 91 1.01 0.13 3.38
C TYR A 91 2.50 0.35 3.06
N MET A 92 3.25 -0.75 2.96
CA MET A 92 4.59 -0.78 2.39
C MET A 92 4.82 -2.10 1.63
N ASP A 93 5.77 -2.09 0.69
CA ASP A 93 6.22 -3.31 0.02
C ASP A 93 7.26 -4.06 0.88
N GLY A 94 7.31 -5.38 0.76
CA GLY A 94 8.23 -6.24 1.52
C GLY A 94 9.66 -6.34 1.00
N ASP A 95 10.03 -5.56 -0.03
CA ASP A 95 11.34 -5.61 -0.68
C ASP A 95 12.35 -4.56 -0.17
N LEU A 96 11.96 -3.82 0.89
CA LEU A 96 12.75 -2.80 1.57
C LEU A 96 13.25 -1.66 0.65
N GLN A 97 12.57 -1.42 -0.47
CA GLN A 97 12.83 -0.23 -1.28
C GLN A 97 12.35 1.08 -0.63
N THR A 98 11.56 0.96 0.44
CA THR A 98 11.14 2.04 1.33
C THR A 98 11.46 1.64 2.77
N HIS A 99 11.87 2.60 3.61
CA HIS A 99 12.21 2.31 5.00
C HIS A 99 11.00 2.50 5.93
N PRO A 100 10.75 1.59 6.91
CA PRO A 100 9.65 1.75 7.86
C PRO A 100 9.69 3.07 8.64
N GLU A 101 10.88 3.59 8.97
CA GLU A 101 11.01 4.89 9.66
C GLU A 101 10.35 6.06 8.94
N ASP A 102 10.24 6.01 7.60
CA ASP A 102 9.58 7.08 6.84
C ASP A 102 8.07 7.16 7.16
N PHE A 103 7.48 6.14 7.79
CA PHE A 103 6.11 6.24 8.30
C PHE A 103 5.95 7.33 9.35
N ASN A 104 6.98 7.65 10.15
CA ASN A 104 6.88 8.73 11.14
C ASN A 104 6.60 10.07 10.46
N LEU A 105 7.23 10.35 9.31
CA LEU A 105 6.97 11.54 8.51
C LEU A 105 5.49 11.61 8.07
N LEU A 106 4.92 10.46 7.69
CA LEU A 106 3.52 10.39 7.25
C LEU A 106 2.54 10.52 8.42
N LEU A 107 2.89 9.96 9.58
CA LEU A 107 2.05 9.96 10.78
C LEU A 107 1.88 11.37 11.38
N GLU A 108 2.82 12.29 11.15
CA GLU A 108 2.67 13.70 11.56
C GLU A 108 1.41 14.36 10.99
N TYR A 109 0.97 13.93 9.80
CA TYR A 109 -0.14 14.55 9.07
C TYR A 109 -1.44 13.72 9.14
N CYS A 110 -1.44 12.54 9.76
CA CYS A 110 -2.61 11.64 9.73
C CYS A 110 -3.79 12.13 10.60
N GLY A 111 -3.57 13.13 11.47
CA GLY A 111 -4.65 13.82 12.18
C GLY A 111 -5.48 14.72 11.26
N GLU A 112 -4.83 15.45 10.37
CA GLU A 112 -5.44 16.46 9.51
C GLU A 112 -5.93 15.92 8.17
N TYR A 113 -5.28 14.86 7.67
CA TYR A 113 -5.54 14.27 6.36
C TYR A 113 -6.04 12.83 6.47
N ASP A 114 -6.84 12.40 5.50
CA ASP A 114 -7.44 11.07 5.47
C ASP A 114 -6.56 10.04 4.76
N LEU A 115 -5.67 10.53 3.89
CA LEU A 115 -4.57 9.77 3.29
C LEU A 115 -3.32 10.66 3.23
N VAL A 116 -2.19 10.11 3.66
CA VAL A 116 -0.86 10.68 3.47
C VAL A 116 -0.04 9.70 2.64
N THR A 117 0.59 10.16 1.57
CA THR A 117 1.39 9.30 0.67
C THR A 117 2.80 9.83 0.49
N GLY A 118 3.77 8.92 0.41
CA GLY A 118 5.13 9.25 0.02
C GLY A 118 5.24 9.65 -1.45
N ILE A 119 6.17 10.55 -1.76
CA ILE A 119 6.71 10.84 -3.09
C ILE A 119 8.15 10.36 -3.09
N ARG A 120 8.50 9.38 -3.94
CA ARG A 120 9.88 8.89 -4.00
C ARG A 120 10.79 9.95 -4.62
N GLU A 121 11.81 10.35 -3.90
CA GLU A 121 12.90 11.18 -4.42
C GLU A 121 14.02 10.32 -5.05
N ASN A 122 14.80 10.90 -5.98
CA ASN A 122 15.99 10.29 -6.59
C ASN A 122 15.79 8.91 -7.23
N ARG A 123 14.95 8.88 -8.26
CA ARG A 123 14.63 7.65 -8.99
C ARG A 123 15.69 7.29 -10.04
N ASN A 124 16.67 6.46 -9.69
CA ASN A 124 17.63 5.85 -10.63
C ASN A 124 17.01 4.71 -11.46
N ASP A 125 15.88 4.97 -12.11
CA ASP A 125 15.22 4.03 -13.03
C ASP A 125 15.70 4.28 -14.48
N THR A 126 15.87 3.21 -15.27
CA THR A 126 16.23 3.29 -16.70
C THR A 126 15.28 4.22 -17.48
N PHE A 127 15.77 4.99 -18.46
CA PHE A 127 14.98 5.95 -19.25
C PHE A 127 13.61 5.43 -19.73
N VAL A 128 13.54 4.16 -20.14
CA VAL A 128 12.30 3.48 -20.58
C VAL A 128 11.27 3.34 -19.44
N LYS A 129 11.71 3.09 -18.21
CA LYS A 129 10.84 3.05 -17.02
C LYS A 129 10.33 4.43 -16.64
N ILE A 130 11.16 5.46 -16.77
CA ILE A 130 10.75 6.85 -16.53
C ILE A 130 9.69 7.25 -17.56
N PHE A 131 9.90 6.95 -18.84
CA PHE A 131 8.96 7.28 -19.91
C PHE A 131 7.62 6.52 -19.79
N SER A 132 7.65 5.20 -19.56
CA SER A 132 6.43 4.40 -19.35
C SER A 132 5.68 4.80 -18.06
N SER A 133 6.40 5.12 -16.98
CA SER A 133 5.78 5.64 -15.75
C SER A 133 5.20 7.04 -15.97
N LYS A 134 5.85 7.91 -16.77
CA LYS A 134 5.33 9.23 -17.13
C LYS A 134 4.06 9.12 -17.95
N ILE A 135 4.01 8.25 -18.97
CA ILE A 135 2.81 8.02 -19.77
C ILE A 135 1.67 7.47 -18.92
N ALA A 136 1.92 6.42 -18.13
CA ALA A 136 0.89 5.84 -17.25
C ALA A 136 0.40 6.87 -16.21
N ASN A 137 1.29 7.69 -15.66
CA ASN A 137 0.92 8.76 -14.74
C ASN A 137 0.17 9.90 -15.43
N SER A 138 0.51 10.25 -16.67
CA SER A 138 -0.18 11.30 -17.43
C SER A 138 -1.56 10.87 -17.90
N ILE A 139 -1.70 9.63 -18.40
CA ILE A 139 -3.00 9.04 -18.72
C ILE A 139 -3.86 8.99 -17.45
N ARG A 140 -3.32 8.51 -16.33
CA ARG A 140 -4.06 8.53 -15.06
C ARG A 140 -4.47 9.94 -14.65
N ARG A 141 -3.54 10.91 -14.64
CA ARG A 141 -3.81 12.29 -14.24
C ARG A 141 -4.91 12.94 -15.06
N LEU A 142 -4.97 12.63 -16.36
CA LEU A 142 -6.05 13.07 -17.25
C LEU A 142 -7.43 12.60 -16.75
N PHE A 143 -7.50 11.39 -16.20
CA PHE A 143 -8.74 10.77 -15.72
C PHE A 143 -9.07 11.04 -14.25
N THR A 144 -8.06 11.08 -13.38
CA THR A 144 -8.25 11.25 -11.93
C THR A 144 -8.34 12.70 -11.50
N GLN A 145 -7.58 13.60 -12.14
CA GLN A 145 -7.41 15.00 -11.72
C GLN A 145 -7.13 15.13 -10.20
N ASP A 146 -6.43 14.16 -9.63
CA ASP A 146 -6.27 13.95 -8.18
C ASP A 146 -5.09 14.73 -7.58
N GLY A 147 -4.34 15.49 -8.37
CA GLY A 147 -3.17 16.26 -7.91
C GLY A 147 -1.98 15.41 -7.43
N ILE A 148 -2.02 14.08 -7.62
CA ILE A 148 -1.01 13.17 -7.07
C ILE A 148 0.22 13.05 -7.99
N LYS A 149 1.39 13.34 -7.41
CA LYS A 149 2.70 13.35 -8.08
C LYS A 149 3.25 11.93 -8.28
N ASP A 150 3.15 11.07 -7.27
CA ASP A 150 3.60 9.65 -7.33
C ASP A 150 2.61 8.69 -6.66
N THR A 151 1.66 8.15 -7.43
CA THR A 151 0.73 7.14 -6.91
C THR A 151 1.38 5.77 -6.71
N GLY A 152 2.53 5.52 -7.35
CA GLY A 152 3.20 4.23 -7.33
C GLY A 152 4.12 4.03 -6.14
N CYS A 153 4.26 5.04 -5.27
CA CYS A 153 4.95 4.86 -4.00
C CYS A 153 4.11 3.94 -3.09
N PRO A 154 4.65 2.82 -2.59
CA PRO A 154 3.87 1.95 -1.71
C PRO A 154 3.64 2.59 -0.34
N LEU A 155 4.53 3.47 0.13
CA LEU A 155 4.45 4.08 1.45
C LEU A 155 3.24 5.04 1.57
N LYS A 156 2.21 4.57 2.27
CA LYS A 156 0.95 5.30 2.49
C LYS A 156 0.44 5.08 3.91
N VAL A 157 -0.17 6.11 4.48
CA VAL A 157 -0.96 6.03 5.71
C VAL A 157 -2.38 6.46 5.37
N ILE A 158 -3.38 5.63 5.68
CA ILE A 158 -4.80 5.87 5.38
C ILE A 158 -5.59 5.70 6.68
N LYS A 159 -6.58 6.56 6.91
CA LYS A 159 -7.58 6.29 7.95
C LYS A 159 -8.35 5.01 7.62
N THR A 160 -8.41 4.08 8.56
CA THR A 160 -9.02 2.76 8.33
C THR A 160 -10.49 2.85 7.91
N SER A 161 -11.22 3.86 8.41
CA SER A 161 -12.60 4.14 8.02
C SER A 161 -12.76 4.42 6.52
N TYR A 162 -11.82 5.14 5.91
CA TYR A 162 -11.81 5.43 4.47
C TYR A 162 -11.38 4.20 3.67
N ALA A 163 -10.32 3.52 4.11
CA ALA A 163 -9.78 2.36 3.41
C ALA A 163 -10.79 1.21 3.28
N LYS A 164 -11.56 0.93 4.34
CA LYS A 164 -12.59 -0.12 4.34
C LYS A 164 -13.77 0.18 3.40
N GLN A 165 -14.04 1.46 3.12
CA GLN A 165 -15.12 1.88 2.21
C GLN A 165 -14.71 1.82 0.73
N ILE A 166 -13.44 1.59 0.42
CA ILE A 166 -12.98 1.51 -0.97
C ILE A 166 -13.49 0.21 -1.61
N PRO A 167 -14.33 0.27 -2.66
CA PRO A 167 -14.72 -0.90 -3.44
C PRO A 167 -13.55 -1.41 -4.29
N MET A 168 -12.67 -2.21 -3.66
CA MET A 168 -11.45 -2.73 -4.28
C MET A 168 -11.73 -3.69 -5.44
N PHE A 169 -11.03 -3.48 -6.55
CA PHE A 169 -10.95 -4.43 -7.67
C PHE A 169 -9.49 -4.63 -8.11
N LYS A 170 -9.26 -5.61 -8.98
CA LYS A 170 -7.92 -5.95 -9.48
C LYS A 170 -7.30 -4.76 -10.23
N GLY A 171 -6.20 -4.22 -9.68
CA GLY A 171 -5.51 -3.05 -10.24
C GLY A 171 -5.82 -1.72 -9.55
N LEU A 172 -6.85 -1.65 -8.70
CA LEU A 172 -7.27 -0.41 -8.02
C LEU A 172 -6.22 0.16 -7.04
N HIS A 173 -5.22 -0.62 -6.60
CA HIS A 173 -4.17 -0.17 -5.68
C HIS A 173 -3.42 1.10 -6.16
N ARG A 174 -3.40 1.36 -7.47
CA ARG A 174 -2.79 2.57 -8.06
C ARG A 174 -3.67 3.83 -7.98
N PHE A 175 -4.93 3.66 -7.61
CA PHE A 175 -5.97 4.68 -7.57
C PHE A 175 -6.47 4.92 -6.14
N LEU A 176 -5.81 4.38 -5.11
CA LEU A 176 -6.19 4.60 -3.71
C LEU A 176 -6.37 6.10 -3.38
N PRO A 177 -5.47 7.02 -3.81
CA PRO A 177 -5.70 8.45 -3.59
C PRO A 177 -6.98 8.96 -4.24
N ALA A 178 -7.21 8.62 -5.51
CA ALA A 178 -8.41 9.03 -6.21
C ALA A 178 -9.69 8.50 -5.55
N MET A 179 -9.67 7.28 -4.99
CA MET A 179 -10.79 6.71 -4.24
C MET A 179 -11.06 7.44 -2.93
N VAL A 180 -10.02 7.93 -2.24
CA VAL A 180 -10.20 8.76 -1.04
C VAL A 180 -10.81 10.12 -1.39
N LEU A 181 -10.45 10.72 -2.53
CA LEU A 181 -11.09 11.95 -3.01
C LEU A 181 -12.57 11.76 -3.35
N LEU A 182 -12.96 10.61 -3.91
CA LEU A 182 -14.38 10.30 -4.16
C LEU A 182 -15.20 10.22 -2.86
N GLN A 183 -14.56 9.87 -1.75
CA GLN A 183 -15.12 9.91 -0.39
C GLN A 183 -15.05 11.31 0.26
N LYS A 184 -14.73 12.37 -0.51
CA LYS A 184 -14.48 13.72 -0.01
C LYS A 184 -13.36 13.83 1.04
N GLY A 185 -12.44 12.87 1.06
CA GLY A 185 -11.29 12.89 1.96
C GLY A 185 -10.20 13.86 1.51
N LYS A 186 -9.36 14.27 2.46
CA LYS A 186 -8.19 15.15 2.26
C LYS A 186 -6.92 14.33 2.09
N ILE A 187 -6.03 14.77 1.19
CA ILE A 187 -4.78 14.06 0.88
C ILE A 187 -3.57 14.97 1.05
N HIS A 188 -2.50 14.44 1.63
CA HIS A 188 -1.18 15.09 1.69
C HIS A 188 -0.08 14.21 1.08
N GLN A 189 0.96 14.84 0.54
CA GLN A 189 2.07 14.15 -0.12
C GLN A 189 3.41 14.62 0.43
N ILE A 190 4.25 13.68 0.86
CA ILE A 190 5.51 13.98 1.54
C ILE A 190 6.67 13.31 0.80
N PRO A 191 7.79 13.99 0.55
CA PRO A 191 8.99 13.34 0.02
C PRO A 191 9.51 12.23 0.95
N VAL A 192 9.86 11.07 0.39
CA VAL A 192 10.36 9.91 1.14
C VAL A 192 11.57 9.28 0.46
N ARG A 193 12.39 8.59 1.26
CA ARG A 193 13.63 7.94 0.78
C ARG A 193 13.26 6.73 -0.08
N HIS A 194 14.05 6.49 -1.13
CA HIS A 194 13.90 5.32 -1.99
C HIS A 194 15.22 4.59 -2.18
N PHE A 195 15.24 3.30 -1.84
CA PHE A 195 16.42 2.45 -1.90
C PHE A 195 16.35 1.48 -3.09
N PRO A 196 17.51 1.10 -3.66
CA PRO A 196 17.55 0.04 -4.65
C PRO A 196 17.16 -1.30 -4.02
N ARG A 197 16.49 -2.16 -4.79
CA ARG A 197 16.13 -3.50 -4.32
C ARG A 197 17.41 -4.33 -4.07
N MET A 198 17.54 -4.88 -2.87
CA MET A 198 18.72 -5.64 -2.45
C MET A 198 18.71 -7.10 -2.94
N LYS A 199 17.55 -7.79 -2.87
CA LYS A 199 17.42 -9.21 -3.24
C LYS A 199 16.08 -9.51 -3.94
N GLY A 200 16.00 -10.66 -4.63
CA GLY A 200 14.78 -11.16 -5.28
C GLY A 200 14.63 -10.81 -6.78
N LYS A 201 14.03 -11.75 -7.54
CA LYS A 201 13.74 -11.58 -8.98
C LYS A 201 12.53 -10.66 -9.21
N ARG A 202 12.51 -9.95 -10.35
CA ARG A 202 11.37 -9.10 -10.76
C ARG A 202 10.16 -9.98 -11.11
N LYS A 203 9.00 -9.69 -10.50
CA LYS A 203 7.75 -10.44 -10.70
C LYS A 203 6.77 -9.79 -11.67
N PHE A 204 7.01 -8.56 -12.11
CA PHE A 204 6.15 -7.82 -13.04
C PHE A 204 6.78 -7.69 -14.45
N GLY A 205 6.17 -8.32 -15.45
CA GLY A 205 6.55 -8.25 -16.88
C GLY A 205 6.05 -6.99 -17.61
N LEU A 206 6.68 -6.63 -18.74
CA LEU A 206 6.37 -5.42 -19.53
C LEU A 206 5.00 -5.45 -20.24
N SER A 207 4.48 -6.62 -20.64
CA SER A 207 3.21 -6.74 -21.35
C SER A 207 1.99 -6.38 -20.47
N ASN A 208 2.07 -6.63 -19.16
CA ASN A 208 1.06 -6.24 -18.16
C ASN A 208 1.08 -4.75 -17.80
N ARG A 209 1.98 -3.95 -18.40
CA ARG A 209 2.22 -2.55 -18.04
C ARG A 209 1.41 -1.53 -18.84
N LEU A 210 0.74 -1.95 -19.94
CA LEU A 210 -0.03 -1.05 -20.82
C LEU A 210 -1.55 -1.30 -20.76
N PHE A 211 -2.00 -2.54 -20.96
CA PHE A 211 -3.44 -2.85 -21.01
C PHE A 211 -4.12 -2.79 -19.63
N GLY A 212 -3.46 -3.30 -18.58
CA GLY A 212 -4.03 -3.30 -17.22
C GLY A 212 -4.30 -1.90 -16.66
N PRO A 213 -3.39 -0.92 -16.81
CA PRO A 213 -3.67 0.46 -16.40
C PRO A 213 -4.83 1.11 -17.18
N LEU A 214 -4.97 0.84 -18.48
CA LEU A 214 -6.03 1.43 -19.30
C LEU A 214 -7.42 0.93 -18.89
N THR A 215 -7.59 -0.38 -18.73
CA THR A 215 -8.86 -0.94 -18.26
C THR A 215 -9.23 -0.43 -16.87
N ALA A 216 -8.25 -0.33 -15.96
CA ALA A 216 -8.46 0.24 -14.64
C ALA A 216 -8.87 1.73 -14.68
N CYS A 217 -8.40 2.50 -15.66
CA CYS A 217 -8.84 3.89 -15.86
C CYS A 217 -10.31 3.98 -16.27
N PHE A 218 -10.75 3.15 -17.24
CA PHE A 218 -12.15 3.12 -17.64
C PHE A 218 -13.07 2.69 -16.50
N VAL A 219 -12.68 1.67 -15.74
CA VAL A 219 -13.43 1.25 -14.54
C VAL A 219 -13.47 2.39 -13.52
N PHE A 220 -12.36 3.08 -13.29
CA PHE A 220 -12.32 4.22 -12.38
C PHE A 220 -13.25 5.36 -12.85
N LEU A 221 -13.28 5.70 -14.14
CA LEU A 221 -14.18 6.74 -14.66
C LEU A 221 -15.65 6.36 -14.48
N TRP A 222 -16.00 5.12 -14.82
CA TRP A 222 -17.34 4.60 -14.57
C TRP A 222 -17.69 4.66 -13.08
N MET A 223 -16.75 4.28 -12.19
CA MET A 223 -16.95 4.37 -10.75
C MET A 223 -17.10 5.81 -10.28
N LYS A 224 -16.27 6.75 -10.76
CA LYS A 224 -16.37 8.17 -10.42
C LYS A 224 -17.75 8.73 -10.75
N GLN A 225 -18.33 8.34 -11.88
CA GLN A 225 -19.68 8.77 -12.28
C GLN A 225 -20.78 8.13 -11.43
N ASN A 226 -20.57 6.91 -10.96
CA ASN A 226 -21.56 6.11 -10.21
C ASN A 226 -21.24 5.99 -8.71
N TYR A 227 -20.33 6.81 -8.18
CA TYR A 227 -19.87 6.68 -6.81
C TYR A 227 -20.95 7.17 -5.84
N ILE A 228 -21.31 6.32 -4.88
CA ILE A 228 -22.29 6.64 -3.86
C ILE A 228 -21.55 7.10 -2.60
N TYR A 229 -21.87 8.31 -2.16
CA TYR A 229 -21.38 8.88 -0.90
C TYR A 229 -22.58 9.32 -0.05
N TYR A 230 -22.54 9.02 1.24
CA TYR A 230 -23.57 9.42 2.19
C TYR A 230 -22.96 9.70 3.56
N GLU A 231 -23.63 10.55 4.35
CA GLU A 231 -23.27 10.84 5.73
C GLU A 231 -24.47 10.52 6.62
N ILE A 232 -24.24 9.72 7.66
CA ILE A 232 -25.29 9.37 8.62
C ILE A 232 -25.33 10.46 9.70
N LYS A 233 -26.42 11.23 9.76
CA LYS A 233 -26.61 12.29 10.77
C LYS A 233 -26.87 11.73 12.18
N LYS A 234 -27.56 10.59 12.28
CA LYS A 234 -27.89 9.92 13.54
C LYS A 234 -27.97 8.42 13.29
N LYS A 235 -27.37 7.61 14.16
CA LYS A 235 -27.50 6.16 14.18
C LYS A 235 -28.07 5.80 15.55
N GLU A 236 -29.30 5.29 15.56
CA GLU A 236 -29.99 4.82 16.77
C GLU A 236 -29.56 3.40 17.14
#